data_AF-A0A0R0A322-F1
#
_entry.id   AF-A0A0R0A322-F1
#
_cell.length_a   1.000
_cell.length_b   1.000
_cell.length_c   1.000
_cell.angle_alpha   90.00
_cell.angle_beta   90.00
_cell.angle_gamma   90.00
#
_symmetry.space_group_name_H-M   'P 1'
#
loop_
_entity.id
_entity.type
_entity.pdbx_description
1 polymer ?
#
loop_
_entity_poly.entity_id
_entity_poly.type
_entity_poly.pdbx_seq_one_letter_code
_entity_poly.pdbx_strand_id
1 'polypeptide(L)'
;MVGIILSYLRYLYCAITFLSFQKVLLRNVSLLLGGALIVISCAKPNIYDPNAQIEVNVDGDNYLIPLNHIVRPDTGSYASFETDMGHGYFFWPSGRGLNNSDKNPNVFDYDNNIIEFYWAARNSKIEGADIPTRINSIKQEENRDLDKDNYELEAYIGSGDSPFIYYIGNIDLNSPFMIRCMPTVDEDQDRMCQMEYMYPEYNNYVRLQFSKNHLADWQAINTMAIDYMKKWRQD
;
A
#
# COMPACT_ATOMS: atom_id res chain seq x y z
N MET A 1 11.27 14.40 -35.55
CA MET A 1 11.34 13.83 -34.20
C MET A 1 10.59 12.51 -34.25
N VAL A 2 11.18 11.37 -34.63
CA VAL A 2 12.11 10.51 -33.85
C VAL A 2 11.62 10.41 -32.40
N GLY A 3 11.04 9.33 -31.86
CA GLY A 3 10.96 7.92 -32.28
C GLY A 3 11.79 7.03 -31.35
N ILE A 4 11.21 6.55 -30.24
CA ILE A 4 11.71 5.50 -29.31
C ILE A 4 10.42 4.95 -28.63
N ILE A 5 9.82 3.79 -28.91
CA ILE A 5 10.26 2.37 -28.89
C ILE A 5 10.94 1.98 -27.59
N LEU A 6 10.21 1.32 -26.68
CA LEU A 6 10.62 0.31 -25.66
C LEU A 6 9.60 0.41 -24.51
N SER A 7 8.60 -0.46 -24.43
CA SER A 7 8.70 -1.62 -23.54
C SER A 7 7.74 -2.74 -23.96
N TYR A 8 7.87 -3.22 -25.20
CA TYR A 8 7.40 -4.55 -25.60
C TYR A 8 8.55 -5.54 -25.37
N LEU A 9 8.84 -5.91 -24.12
CA LEU A 9 9.87 -6.90 -23.81
C LEU A 9 9.69 -7.45 -22.38
N ARG A 10 8.54 -8.10 -22.12
CA ARG A 10 8.37 -9.07 -21.01
C ARG A 10 7.13 -9.94 -21.20
N TYR A 11 6.98 -10.49 -22.41
CA TYR A 11 6.07 -11.62 -22.68
C TYR A 11 6.79 -12.75 -23.43
N LEU A 12 8.12 -12.77 -23.33
CA LEU A 12 8.97 -13.78 -23.96
C LEU A 12 9.55 -14.75 -22.92
N TYR A 13 8.71 -15.27 -22.02
CA TYR A 13 9.03 -16.41 -21.16
C TYR A 13 7.78 -17.28 -20.97
N CYS A 14 7.17 -17.67 -22.09
CA CYS A 14 6.23 -18.78 -22.13
C CYS A 14 6.49 -19.61 -23.40
N ALA A 15 7.74 -20.06 -23.53
CA ALA A 15 8.14 -21.05 -24.50
C ALA A 15 9.41 -21.73 -23.97
N ILE A 16 9.52 -23.03 -24.22
CA ILE A 16 10.60 -23.95 -23.82
C ILE A 16 10.31 -24.68 -22.50
N THR A 17 9.42 -25.67 -22.58
CA THR A 17 9.74 -27.01 -22.07
C THR A 17 8.95 -28.05 -22.85
N PHE A 18 9.57 -29.22 -23.08
CA PHE A 18 9.08 -30.40 -23.79
C PHE A 18 9.22 -30.46 -25.31
N LEU A 19 10.46 -30.64 -25.77
CA LEU A 19 10.75 -31.46 -26.97
C LEU A 19 12.08 -32.22 -26.75
N SER A 20 12.01 -33.41 -26.17
CA SER A 20 12.92 -34.50 -26.58
C SER A 20 12.33 -35.86 -26.22
N PHE A 21 12.62 -36.85 -27.08
CA PHE A 21 12.24 -38.27 -27.05
C PHE A 21 10.84 -38.63 -27.54
N GLN A 22 10.72 -38.94 -28.83
CA GLN A 22 10.71 -40.34 -29.30
C GLN A 22 10.43 -40.41 -30.81
N LYS A 23 11.47 -40.75 -31.59
CA LYS A 23 11.26 -41.57 -32.79
C LYS A 23 11.17 -43.01 -32.30
N VAL A 24 10.19 -43.77 -32.81
CA VAL A 24 10.26 -45.18 -33.25
C VAL A 24 8.93 -45.93 -33.00
N LEU A 25 8.43 -46.53 -34.09
CA LEU A 25 7.48 -47.65 -34.23
C LEU A 25 5.95 -47.46 -34.10
N LEU A 26 5.33 -47.31 -35.28
CA LEU A 26 4.25 -48.15 -35.85
C LEU A 26 3.19 -48.85 -34.97
N ARG A 27 1.94 -48.63 -35.41
CA ARG A 27 0.77 -49.52 -35.52
C ARG A 27 -0.20 -49.63 -34.33
N ASN A 28 -1.44 -49.22 -34.65
CA ASN A 28 -2.73 -49.69 -34.15
C ASN A 28 -2.95 -49.67 -32.64
N VAL A 29 -3.44 -48.55 -32.09
CA VAL A 29 -4.52 -48.54 -31.10
C VAL A 29 -5.28 -47.21 -31.20
N SER A 30 -6.52 -47.25 -31.70
CA SER A 30 -7.54 -46.24 -31.38
C SER A 30 -7.94 -46.43 -29.92
N LEU A 31 -7.66 -45.48 -29.04
CA LEU A 31 -8.36 -45.32 -27.76
C LEU A 31 -8.08 -43.94 -27.16
N LEU A 32 -9.10 -43.08 -27.25
CA LEU A 32 -9.47 -42.04 -26.27
C LEU A 32 -8.35 -41.11 -25.77
N LEU A 33 -8.01 -40.11 -26.61
CA LEU A 33 -7.47 -38.83 -26.12
C LEU A 33 -8.60 -38.05 -25.42
N GLY A 34 -8.76 -38.28 -24.11
CA GLY A 34 -9.47 -37.40 -23.19
C GLY A 34 -8.46 -36.59 -22.37
N GLY A 35 -7.56 -35.86 -23.05
CA GLY A 35 -6.64 -34.95 -22.38
C GLY A 35 -7.38 -33.67 -21.99
N ALA A 36 -7.68 -33.51 -20.71
CA ALA A 36 -8.18 -32.25 -20.16
C ALA A 36 -7.12 -31.15 -20.38
N LEU A 37 -7.31 -30.36 -21.44
CA LEU A 37 -6.67 -29.08 -21.62
C LEU A 37 -7.20 -28.16 -20.51
N ILE A 38 -6.45 -28.07 -19.40
CA ILE A 38 -6.62 -26.97 -18.45
C ILE A 38 -6.07 -25.73 -19.17
N VAL A 39 -6.98 -25.02 -19.84
CA VAL A 39 -6.72 -23.69 -20.36
C VAL A 39 -6.66 -22.79 -19.14
N ILE A 40 -5.46 -22.54 -18.63
CA ILE A 40 -5.23 -21.46 -17.66
C ILE A 40 -5.42 -20.18 -18.46
N SER A 41 -6.67 -19.72 -18.50
CA SER A 41 -7.04 -18.45 -19.09
C SER A 41 -6.36 -17.36 -18.28
N CYS A 42 -5.34 -16.71 -18.87
CA CYS A 42 -4.92 -15.38 -18.46
C CYS A 42 -6.03 -14.38 -18.87
N ALA A 43 -7.22 -14.52 -18.28
CA ALA A 43 -8.22 -13.48 -18.37
C ALA A 43 -7.68 -12.31 -17.53
N LYS A 44 -7.53 -11.15 -18.17
CA LYS A 44 -7.40 -9.91 -17.38
C LYS A 44 -8.59 -9.87 -16.42
N PRO A 45 -8.39 -9.56 -15.12
CA PRO A 45 -9.49 -9.41 -14.19
C PRO A 45 -10.54 -8.49 -14.82
N ASN A 46 -11.82 -8.84 -14.70
CA ASN A 46 -12.87 -7.91 -15.07
C ASN A 46 -12.84 -6.76 -14.06
N ILE A 47 -12.10 -5.71 -14.41
CA ILE A 47 -11.89 -4.50 -13.61
C ILE A 47 -13.19 -3.77 -13.24
N TYR A 48 -14.31 -4.10 -13.89
CA TYR A 48 -15.64 -3.57 -13.56
C TYR A 48 -16.41 -4.46 -12.58
N ASP A 49 -15.88 -5.63 -12.19
CA ASP A 49 -16.47 -6.47 -11.16
C ASP A 49 -16.17 -5.87 -9.77
N PRO A 50 -17.18 -5.52 -8.95
CA PRO A 50 -16.97 -5.03 -7.60
C PRO A 50 -16.27 -6.05 -6.68
N ASN A 51 -16.22 -7.32 -7.07
CA ASN A 51 -15.49 -8.38 -6.36
C ASN A 51 -14.13 -8.70 -6.97
N ALA A 52 -13.68 -7.92 -7.97
CA ALA A 52 -12.34 -8.10 -8.53
C ALA A 52 -11.30 -7.96 -7.41
N GLN A 53 -10.34 -8.87 -7.40
CA GLN A 53 -9.20 -8.84 -6.48
C GLN A 53 -7.92 -8.77 -7.29
N ILE A 54 -6.94 -8.03 -6.77
CA ILE A 54 -5.62 -7.89 -7.35
C ILE A 54 -4.62 -8.61 -6.45
N GLU A 55 -3.79 -9.44 -7.08
CA GLU A 55 -2.62 -10.01 -6.44
C GLU A 55 -1.50 -8.97 -6.39
N VAL A 56 -1.00 -8.70 -5.19
CA VAL A 56 0.12 -7.79 -4.94
C VAL A 56 1.18 -8.56 -4.17
N ASN A 57 2.37 -8.65 -4.76
CA ASN A 57 3.51 -9.28 -4.11
C ASN A 57 4.36 -8.18 -3.47
N VAL A 58 4.81 -8.42 -2.25
CA VAL A 58 5.65 -7.51 -1.46
C VAL A 58 6.76 -8.36 -0.84
N ASP A 59 7.93 -8.43 -1.52
CA ASP A 59 9.12 -9.18 -1.06
C ASP A 59 8.83 -10.65 -0.67
N GLY A 60 7.98 -11.32 -1.44
CA GLY A 60 7.63 -12.73 -1.24
C GLY A 60 6.39 -12.97 -0.37
N ASP A 61 5.85 -11.94 0.29
CA ASP A 61 4.48 -11.98 0.80
C ASP A 61 3.50 -11.68 -0.33
N ASN A 62 2.46 -12.51 -0.45
CA ASN A 62 1.42 -12.32 -1.46
C ASN A 62 0.16 -11.80 -0.79
N TYR A 63 -0.46 -10.78 -1.39
CA TYR A 63 -1.68 -10.14 -0.90
C TYR A 63 -2.75 -10.22 -1.97
N LEU A 64 -3.99 -10.50 -1.58
CA LEU A 64 -5.16 -10.51 -2.43
C LEU A 64 -6.09 -9.37 -2.00
N ILE A 65 -5.96 -8.23 -2.68
CA ILE A 65 -6.58 -6.97 -2.29
C ILE A 65 -7.82 -6.74 -3.15
N PRO A 66 -9.00 -6.42 -2.58
CA PRO A 66 -10.15 -6.03 -3.38
C PRO A 66 -9.86 -4.75 -4.17
N LEU A 67 -10.19 -4.75 -5.46
CA LEU A 67 -9.86 -3.69 -6.42
C LEU A 67 -10.33 -2.31 -5.95
N ASN A 68 -11.50 -2.26 -5.30
CA ASN A 68 -12.09 -1.04 -4.80
C ASN A 68 -11.30 -0.40 -3.63
N HIS A 69 -10.36 -1.11 -3.01
CA HIS A 69 -9.41 -0.54 -2.06
C HIS A 69 -8.15 0.02 -2.73
N ILE A 70 -8.02 -0.06 -4.05
CA ILE A 70 -6.85 0.40 -4.80
C ILE A 70 -7.25 1.53 -5.75
N VAL A 71 -8.35 1.36 -6.46
CA VAL A 71 -8.83 2.30 -7.46
C VAL A 71 -10.34 2.18 -7.59
N ARG A 72 -10.99 3.23 -8.10
CA ARG A 72 -12.42 3.18 -8.44
C ARG A 72 -12.65 2.12 -9.54
N PRO A 73 -13.65 1.22 -9.39
CA PRO A 73 -13.89 0.14 -10.36
C PRO A 73 -14.19 0.61 -11.80
N ASP A 74 -14.73 1.82 -11.97
CA ASP A 74 -15.12 2.37 -13.27
C ASP A 74 -13.95 2.92 -14.11
N THR A 75 -12.78 3.16 -13.52
CA THR A 75 -11.62 3.73 -14.26
C THR A 75 -10.93 2.71 -15.15
N GLY A 76 -11.17 1.41 -14.94
CA GLY A 76 -10.63 0.34 -15.76
C GLY A 76 -9.10 0.30 -15.87
N SER A 77 -8.38 0.91 -14.94
CA SER A 77 -6.93 0.86 -14.87
C SER A 77 -6.47 1.00 -13.43
N TYR A 78 -5.54 0.15 -13.02
CA TYR A 78 -4.78 0.30 -11.77
C TYR A 78 -3.30 0.40 -12.12
N ALA A 79 -2.55 1.19 -11.36
CA ALA A 79 -1.11 1.26 -11.52
C ALA A 79 -0.53 -0.15 -11.31
N SER A 80 0.42 -0.57 -12.17
CA SER A 80 1.25 -1.72 -11.83
C SER A 80 1.95 -1.37 -10.53
N PHE A 81 1.66 -2.10 -9.45
CA PHE A 81 2.41 -1.94 -8.21
C PHE A 81 3.89 -2.20 -8.52
N GLU A 82 4.75 -1.35 -7.99
CA GLU A 82 6.15 -1.72 -7.84
C GLU A 82 6.17 -2.96 -6.95
N THR A 83 6.89 -4.00 -7.34
CA THR A 83 6.79 -5.39 -6.82
C THR A 83 7.14 -5.55 -5.33
N ASP A 84 7.42 -4.45 -4.64
CA ASP A 84 7.99 -4.43 -3.31
C ASP A 84 7.18 -3.53 -2.35
N MET A 85 6.03 -3.00 -2.78
CA MET A 85 5.15 -2.13 -1.98
C MET A 85 3.66 -2.40 -2.26
N GLY A 86 2.91 -2.64 -1.19
CA GLY A 86 1.46 -2.61 -1.18
C GLY A 86 0.92 -1.21 -0.92
N HIS A 87 -0.23 -0.90 -1.52
CA HIS A 87 -0.89 0.38 -1.39
C HIS A 87 -2.41 0.18 -1.49
N GLY A 88 -3.15 0.82 -0.58
CA GLY A 88 -4.60 0.85 -0.63
C GLY A 88 -5.22 2.04 0.12
N TYR A 89 -6.54 2.08 0.09
CA TYR A 89 -7.38 3.13 0.66
C TYR A 89 -8.57 2.54 1.42
N PHE A 90 -9.09 3.28 2.39
CA PHE A 90 -10.41 3.05 2.98
C PHE A 90 -11.01 4.35 3.50
N PHE A 91 -12.33 4.41 3.64
CA PHE A 91 -13.02 5.55 4.25
C PHE A 91 -13.23 5.34 5.75
N TRP A 92 -12.68 6.22 6.57
CA TRP A 92 -12.93 6.31 8.00
C TRP A 92 -14.34 6.87 8.30
N PRO A 93 -15.07 6.38 9.31
CA PRO A 93 -14.81 5.20 10.14
C PRO A 93 -15.34 3.88 9.55
N SER A 94 -15.97 3.93 8.37
CA SER A 94 -16.71 2.80 7.81
C SER A 94 -15.85 1.62 7.35
N GLY A 95 -14.58 1.85 7.01
CA GLY A 95 -13.69 0.88 6.36
C GLY A 95 -14.08 0.53 4.92
N ARG A 96 -15.10 1.17 4.32
CA ARG A 96 -15.46 0.84 2.93
C ARG A 96 -14.32 1.24 1.97
N GLY A 97 -14.17 0.49 0.87
CA GLY A 97 -13.40 0.92 -0.29
C GLY A 97 -14.13 1.97 -1.13
N LEU A 98 -13.51 2.32 -2.25
CA LEU A 98 -14.03 3.23 -3.27
C LEU A 98 -15.27 2.67 -3.98
N ASN A 99 -16.11 3.56 -4.47
CA ASN A 99 -17.22 3.26 -5.37
C ASN A 99 -17.21 4.25 -6.55
N ASN A 100 -18.08 4.01 -7.54
CA ASN A 100 -18.11 4.80 -8.77
C ASN A 100 -18.58 6.26 -8.57
N SER A 101 -19.23 6.55 -7.44
CA SER A 101 -19.65 7.92 -7.07
C SER A 101 -18.60 8.68 -6.26
N ASP A 102 -17.59 7.99 -5.72
CA ASP A 102 -16.49 8.64 -5.02
C ASP A 102 -15.62 9.38 -6.02
N LYS A 103 -15.00 10.48 -5.57
CA LYS A 103 -13.96 11.17 -6.33
C LYS A 103 -12.70 10.31 -6.38
N ASN A 104 -11.82 10.57 -7.35
CA ASN A 104 -10.50 9.94 -7.34
C ASN A 104 -9.81 10.24 -6.00
N PRO A 105 -9.22 9.23 -5.36
CA PRO A 105 -8.52 9.43 -4.11
C PRO A 105 -7.32 10.35 -4.35
N ASN A 106 -7.38 11.54 -3.77
CA ASN A 106 -6.23 12.43 -3.61
C ASN A 106 -6.39 13.04 -2.21
N VAL A 107 -5.51 12.65 -1.29
CA VAL A 107 -5.54 13.08 0.12
C VAL A 107 -5.47 14.60 0.26
N PHE A 108 -4.96 15.31 -0.75
CA PHE A 108 -4.83 16.77 -0.71
C PHE A 108 -6.11 17.54 -1.04
N ASP A 109 -7.07 16.90 -1.72
CA ASP A 109 -8.02 17.69 -2.49
C ASP A 109 -9.50 17.48 -2.13
N TYR A 110 -10.04 16.29 -1.81
CA TYR A 110 -11.51 16.17 -1.74
C TYR A 110 -12.22 15.14 -0.84
N ASP A 111 -11.59 14.45 0.13
CA ASP A 111 -12.36 13.79 1.20
C ASP A 111 -11.52 13.56 2.46
N ASN A 112 -11.85 14.23 3.57
CA ASN A 112 -11.13 14.08 4.83
C ASN A 112 -11.16 12.66 5.37
N ASN A 113 -12.20 11.90 5.01
CA ASN A 113 -12.42 10.57 5.54
C ASN A 113 -11.59 9.52 4.81
N ILE A 114 -10.93 9.85 3.69
CA ILE A 114 -10.09 8.86 3.03
C ILE A 114 -8.78 8.69 3.79
N ILE A 115 -8.47 7.44 4.10
CA ILE A 115 -7.19 7.02 4.63
C ILE A 115 -6.45 6.31 3.50
N GLU A 116 -5.24 6.77 3.23
CA GLU A 116 -4.32 6.14 2.30
C GLU A 116 -3.26 5.40 3.11
N PHE A 117 -2.98 4.15 2.75
CA PHE A 117 -2.00 3.34 3.47
C PHE A 117 -1.11 2.53 2.56
N TYR A 118 0.16 2.52 2.92
CA TYR A 118 1.24 1.84 2.22
C TYR A 118 1.93 0.88 3.17
N TRP A 119 2.36 -0.26 2.64
CA TRP A 119 3.28 -1.13 3.33
C TRP A 119 4.33 -1.68 2.38
N ALA A 120 5.57 -1.77 2.85
CA ALA A 120 6.66 -2.33 2.08
C ALA A 120 7.47 -3.27 2.97
N ALA A 121 8.06 -4.32 2.40
CA ALA A 121 8.90 -5.20 3.17
C ALA A 121 10.23 -4.54 3.52
N ARG A 122 10.81 -4.90 4.66
CA ARG A 122 12.09 -4.32 5.13
C ARG A 122 13.25 -4.45 4.15
N ASN A 123 13.29 -5.49 3.30
CA ASN A 123 14.40 -5.67 2.35
C ASN A 123 14.12 -5.04 0.98
N SER A 124 12.92 -4.49 0.77
CA SER A 124 12.70 -3.51 -0.30
C SER A 124 13.65 -2.34 -0.01
N LYS A 125 14.51 -2.01 -0.95
CA LYS A 125 15.79 -1.34 -0.64
C LYS A 125 15.70 0.08 -0.02
N ILE A 126 14.53 0.70 0.22
CA ILE A 126 14.50 2.17 0.26
C ILE A 126 13.62 2.86 1.34
N GLU A 127 12.54 2.30 1.89
CA GLU A 127 11.60 3.14 2.69
C GLU A 127 11.37 2.67 4.14
N GLY A 128 11.58 3.56 5.12
CA GLY A 128 11.13 3.38 6.51
C GLY A 128 12.13 2.84 7.54
N ALA A 129 13.21 2.19 7.10
CA ALA A 129 14.20 1.63 8.02
C ALA A 129 14.94 2.69 8.87
N ASP A 130 14.94 3.95 8.42
CA ASP A 130 15.54 5.08 9.11
C ASP A 130 14.63 5.72 10.16
N ILE A 131 13.38 5.26 10.33
CA ILE A 131 12.42 5.88 11.27
C ILE A 131 12.98 6.05 12.69
N PRO A 132 13.62 5.03 13.32
CA PRO A 132 14.21 5.22 14.64
C PRO A 132 15.27 6.33 14.66
N THR A 133 16.12 6.41 13.63
CA THR A 133 17.15 7.45 13.50
C THR A 133 16.52 8.83 13.29
N ARG A 134 15.50 8.92 12.42
CA ARG A 134 14.77 10.16 12.13
C ARG A 134 14.07 10.70 13.37
N ILE A 135 13.43 9.83 14.16
CA ILE A 135 12.82 10.17 15.45
C ILE A 135 13.88 10.73 16.40
N ASN A 136 15.04 10.08 16.51
CA ASN A 136 16.13 10.56 17.36
C ASN A 136 16.65 11.94 16.93
N SER A 137 16.82 12.19 15.63
CA SER A 137 17.18 13.51 15.10
C SER A 137 16.14 14.57 15.46
N ILE A 138 14.84 14.30 15.27
CA ILE A 138 13.77 15.24 15.66
C ILE A 138 13.84 15.55 17.16
N LYS A 139 14.02 14.53 18.00
CA LYS A 139 14.13 14.74 19.46
C LYS A 139 15.35 15.58 19.88
N GLN A 140 16.41 15.60 19.07
CA GLN A 140 17.64 16.34 19.33
C GLN A 140 17.63 17.76 18.74
N GLU A 141 17.02 17.91 17.57
CA GLU A 141 17.12 19.12 16.74
C GLU A 141 15.89 20.02 16.88
N GLU A 142 14.72 19.45 17.15
CA GLU A 142 13.44 20.17 17.18
C GLU A 142 12.96 20.46 18.61
N ASN A 143 12.12 21.50 18.73
CA ASN A 143 11.66 21.96 20.04
C ASN A 143 10.48 21.09 20.53
N ARG A 144 10.65 20.41 21.66
CA ARG A 144 9.54 19.75 22.35
C ARG A 144 8.54 20.80 22.86
N ASP A 145 7.26 20.56 22.61
CA ASP A 145 6.16 21.45 22.99
C ASP A 145 5.14 20.71 23.85
N LEU A 146 5.29 20.83 25.16
CA LEU A 146 4.45 20.13 26.15
C LEU A 146 2.98 20.56 26.10
N ASP A 147 2.69 21.77 25.63
CA ASP A 147 1.30 22.26 25.52
C ASP A 147 0.57 21.60 24.35
N LYS A 148 1.31 21.01 23.41
CA LYS A 148 0.78 20.25 22.29
C LYS A 148 0.90 18.73 22.45
N ASP A 149 1.48 18.23 23.55
CA ASP A 149 1.44 16.81 23.89
C ASP A 149 -0.04 16.37 23.97
N ASN A 150 -0.45 15.45 23.10
CA ASN A 150 -1.85 15.02 23.01
C ASN A 150 -1.93 13.58 22.48
N TYR A 151 -3.05 12.89 22.74
CA TYR A 151 -3.31 11.52 22.29
C TYR A 151 -2.21 10.51 22.70
N GLU A 152 -1.61 10.74 23.89
CA GLU A 152 -0.47 9.98 24.43
C GLU A 152 0.82 10.10 23.60
N LEU A 153 0.96 11.19 22.84
CA LEU A 153 2.12 11.46 21.97
C LEU A 153 2.90 12.68 22.44
N GLU A 154 4.22 12.61 22.29
CA GLU A 154 5.12 13.75 22.50
C GLU A 154 5.12 14.64 21.26
N ALA A 155 4.84 15.92 21.43
CA ALA A 155 4.82 16.88 20.33
C ALA A 155 6.16 17.63 20.21
N TYR A 156 6.63 17.74 18.97
CA TYR A 156 7.81 18.51 18.57
C TYR A 156 7.45 19.44 17.43
N ILE A 157 7.91 20.69 17.50
CA ILE A 157 7.67 21.72 16.49
C ILE A 157 8.92 21.85 15.64
N GLY A 158 8.75 21.63 14.34
CA GLY A 158 9.81 21.79 13.36
C GLY A 158 10.38 23.21 13.34
N SER A 159 11.55 23.34 12.74
CA SER A 159 12.17 24.64 12.47
C SER A 159 11.66 25.26 11.15
N GLY A 160 11.59 26.60 11.09
CA GLY A 160 11.22 27.37 9.89
C GLY A 160 9.90 28.14 9.98
N ASP A 161 9.55 28.84 8.89
CA ASP A 161 8.42 29.80 8.84
C ASP A 161 7.04 29.13 8.81
N SER A 162 6.97 27.85 8.50
CA SER A 162 5.74 27.06 8.49
C SER A 162 6.06 25.66 9.02
N PRO A 163 6.25 25.55 10.35
CA PRO A 163 6.83 24.36 10.94
C PRO A 163 5.81 23.21 10.99
N PHE A 164 6.25 22.03 10.58
CA PHE A 164 5.51 20.79 10.83
C PHE A 164 5.36 20.56 12.34
N ILE A 165 4.28 19.88 12.73
CA ILE A 165 4.17 19.30 14.07
C ILE A 165 4.44 17.80 13.93
N TYR A 166 5.41 17.31 14.71
CA TYR A 166 5.73 15.91 14.82
C TYR A 166 5.16 15.39 16.14
N TYR A 167 4.31 14.37 16.07
CA TYR A 167 3.87 13.61 17.23
C TYR A 167 4.63 12.28 17.26
N ILE A 168 5.34 12.01 18.33
CA ILE A 168 6.18 10.82 18.48
C ILE A 168 5.60 9.93 19.57
N GLY A 169 5.53 8.63 19.27
CA GLY A 169 5.04 7.61 20.19
C GLY A 169 5.65 6.25 19.90
N ASN A 170 5.06 5.22 20.48
CA ASN A 170 5.47 3.83 20.30
C ASN A 170 4.23 2.96 20.06
N ILE A 171 4.28 2.09 19.05
CA ILE A 171 3.24 1.05 18.84
C ILE A 171 3.38 -0.03 19.92
N ASP A 172 4.63 -0.43 20.17
CA ASP A 172 5.06 -1.28 21.28
C ASP A 172 6.47 -0.84 21.73
N LEU A 173 7.05 -1.56 22.69
CA LEU A 173 8.36 -1.21 23.27
C LEU A 173 9.51 -1.09 22.26
N ASN A 174 9.41 -1.70 21.07
CA ASN A 174 10.48 -1.78 20.07
C ASN A 174 10.11 -1.12 18.73
N SER A 175 8.91 -0.56 18.60
CA SER A 175 8.40 0.01 17.37
C SER A 175 8.02 1.49 17.56
N PRO A 176 9.00 2.40 17.59
CA PRO A 176 8.73 3.83 17.63
C PRO A 176 8.07 4.27 16.32
N PHE A 177 7.17 5.25 16.42
CA PHE A 177 6.51 5.85 15.27
C PHE A 177 6.52 7.37 15.35
N MET A 178 6.30 7.99 14.20
CA MET A 178 6.15 9.42 14.06
C MET A 178 4.89 9.72 13.24
N ILE A 179 4.10 10.70 13.67
CA ILE A 179 3.05 11.33 12.89
C ILE A 179 3.50 12.75 12.57
N ARG A 180 3.76 13.04 11.30
CA ARG A 180 4.08 14.39 10.81
C ARG A 180 2.81 15.04 10.26
N CYS A 181 2.33 16.08 10.90
CA CYS A 181 1.21 16.90 10.43
C CYS A 181 1.73 18.19 9.80
N MET A 182 1.18 18.53 8.63
CA MET A 182 1.51 19.81 7.96
C MET A 182 1.13 21.01 8.86
N PRO A 183 1.92 22.12 8.84
CA PRO A 183 1.63 23.34 9.60
C PRO A 183 0.19 23.80 9.37
N THR A 184 -0.47 24.54 10.26
CA THR A 184 -1.78 25.14 9.96
C THR A 184 -1.57 26.62 9.64
N VAL A 185 -1.78 27.05 8.38
CA VAL A 185 -1.68 28.47 7.99
C VAL A 185 -3.04 29.16 8.15
N ASP A 186 -4.14 28.44 7.93
CA ASP A 186 -5.53 28.85 8.18
C ASP A 186 -6.30 27.68 8.81
N GLU A 187 -7.24 27.97 9.73
CA GLU A 187 -8.05 26.96 10.46
C GLU A 187 -8.98 26.15 9.53
N ASP A 188 -9.37 26.71 8.38
CA ASP A 188 -10.31 26.10 7.43
C ASP A 188 -9.68 25.14 6.42
N GLN A 189 -8.35 24.96 6.46
CA GLN A 189 -7.67 24.03 5.56
C GLN A 189 -7.50 22.67 6.23
N ASP A 190 -8.22 21.68 5.70
CA ASP A 190 -7.97 20.27 5.99
C ASP A 190 -6.56 19.91 5.53
N ARG A 191 -5.73 19.51 6.49
CA ARG A 191 -4.32 19.21 6.25
C ARG A 191 -4.02 17.76 6.58
N MET A 192 -3.10 17.19 5.82
CA MET A 192 -2.69 15.81 5.97
C MET A 192 -1.73 15.64 7.16
N CYS A 193 -1.95 14.58 7.91
CA CYS A 193 -0.98 13.94 8.80
C CYS A 193 -0.48 12.66 8.14
N GLN A 194 0.82 12.39 8.29
CA GLN A 194 1.46 11.17 7.82
C GLN A 194 2.07 10.42 8.99
N MET A 195 1.58 9.21 9.27
CA MET A 195 2.14 8.28 10.26
C MET A 195 3.12 7.33 9.56
N GLU A 196 4.26 7.07 10.19
CA GLU A 196 5.31 6.20 9.67
C GLU A 196 5.94 5.35 10.79
N TYR A 197 6.10 4.05 10.56
CA TYR A 197 6.78 3.13 11.49
C TYR A 197 7.14 1.79 10.85
N MET A 198 7.86 0.95 11.60
CA MET A 198 8.16 -0.44 11.25
C MET A 198 7.23 -1.38 12.00
N TYR A 199 6.27 -2.00 11.32
CA TYR A 199 5.36 -2.96 11.92
C TYR A 199 6.11 -4.22 12.40
N PRO A 200 6.05 -4.57 13.69
CA PRO A 200 6.96 -5.54 14.31
C PRO A 200 6.73 -6.99 13.86
N GLU A 201 5.49 -7.39 13.59
CA GLU A 201 5.14 -8.80 13.34
C GLU A 201 5.60 -9.26 11.95
N TYR A 202 5.43 -8.42 10.94
CA TYR A 202 5.82 -8.72 9.55
C TYR A 202 7.06 -7.98 9.09
N ASN A 203 7.62 -7.13 9.97
CA ASN A 203 8.82 -6.36 9.69
C ASN A 203 8.63 -5.51 8.43
N ASN A 204 7.45 -4.95 8.26
CA ASN A 204 7.06 -4.12 7.13
C ASN A 204 7.14 -2.65 7.53
N TYR A 205 7.65 -1.80 6.66
CA TYR A 205 7.41 -0.38 6.78
C TYR A 205 5.91 -0.12 6.55
N VAL A 206 5.30 0.70 7.41
CA VAL A 206 3.91 1.13 7.29
C VAL A 206 3.87 2.64 7.25
N ARG A 207 3.15 3.17 6.25
CA ARG A 207 2.81 4.59 6.14
C ARG A 207 1.31 4.77 6.02
N LEU A 208 0.75 5.66 6.83
CA LEU A 208 -0.65 6.08 6.76
C LEU A 208 -0.71 7.58 6.48
N GLN A 209 -1.60 8.00 5.60
CA GLN A 209 -1.92 9.40 5.36
C GLN A 209 -3.42 9.62 5.62
N PHE A 210 -3.73 10.64 6.41
CA PHE A 210 -5.09 10.95 6.83
C PHE A 210 -5.25 12.43 7.16
N SER A 211 -6.48 12.94 7.14
CA SER A 211 -6.76 14.33 7.56
C SER A 211 -6.44 14.53 9.04
N LYS A 212 -5.88 15.69 9.40
CA LYS A 212 -5.61 16.12 10.78
C LYS A 212 -6.85 16.06 11.67
N ASN A 213 -8.05 16.18 11.10
CA ASN A 213 -9.32 16.02 11.82
C ASN A 213 -9.48 14.63 12.45
N HIS A 214 -8.76 13.64 11.92
CA HIS A 214 -8.74 12.28 12.42
C HIS A 214 -7.49 11.96 13.25
N LEU A 215 -6.69 12.96 13.63
CA LEU A 215 -5.53 12.75 14.49
C LEU A 215 -5.92 12.11 15.82
N ALA A 216 -7.07 12.46 16.40
CA ALA A 216 -7.57 11.82 17.61
C ALA A 216 -7.86 10.32 17.43
N ASP A 217 -8.15 9.88 16.20
CA ASP A 217 -8.51 8.51 15.85
C ASP A 217 -7.31 7.69 15.35
N TRP A 218 -6.07 8.21 15.46
CA TRP A 218 -4.88 7.61 14.85
C TRP A 218 -4.69 6.13 15.21
N GLN A 219 -4.98 5.75 16.46
CA GLN A 219 -4.86 4.37 16.93
C GLN A 219 -5.82 3.45 16.18
N ALA A 220 -7.10 3.85 16.09
CA ALA A 220 -8.13 3.05 15.47
C ALA A 220 -7.95 2.96 13.95
N ILE A 221 -7.51 4.05 13.31
CA ILE A 221 -7.12 4.08 11.90
C ILE A 221 -5.97 3.11 11.65
N ASN A 222 -4.94 3.13 12.49
CA ASN A 222 -3.82 2.23 12.38
C ASN A 222 -4.24 0.76 12.56
N THR A 223 -5.07 0.46 13.56
CA THR A 223 -5.62 -0.89 13.76
C THR A 223 -6.36 -1.38 12.51
N MET A 224 -7.22 -0.54 11.92
CA MET A 224 -7.97 -0.91 10.72
C MET A 224 -7.05 -1.19 9.51
N ALA A 225 -6.01 -0.37 9.30
CA ALA A 225 -5.04 -0.59 8.24
C ALA A 225 -4.29 -1.92 8.41
N ILE A 226 -3.87 -2.23 9.65
CA ILE A 226 -3.20 -3.50 9.97
C ILE A 226 -4.15 -4.69 9.80
N ASP A 227 -5.41 -4.56 10.21
CA ASP A 227 -6.41 -5.61 10.00
C ASP A 227 -6.66 -5.89 8.51
N TYR A 228 -6.66 -4.86 7.66
CA TYR A 228 -6.71 -5.06 6.20
C TYR A 228 -5.48 -5.77 5.67
N MET A 229 -4.28 -5.32 6.05
CA MET A 229 -3.02 -5.94 5.63
C MET A 229 -3.00 -7.44 6.01
N LYS A 230 -3.43 -7.77 7.23
CA LYS A 230 -3.56 -9.16 7.72
C LYS A 230 -4.60 -9.96 6.93
N LYS A 231 -5.78 -9.37 6.70
CA LYS A 231 -6.88 -10.01 5.99
C LYS A 231 -6.56 -10.32 4.52
N TRP A 232 -5.78 -9.45 3.87
CA TRP A 232 -5.44 -9.60 2.45
C TRP A 232 -4.25 -10.53 2.23
N ARG A 233 -3.37 -10.68 3.21
CA ARG A 233 -2.23 -11.61 3.13
C ARG A 233 -2.71 -13.04 2.86
N GLN A 234 -2.01 -13.74 1.98
CA GLN A 234 -2.21 -15.16 1.68
C GLN A 234 -1.12 -15.98 2.40
N ASP A 235 -1.52 -17.10 3.02
CA ASP A 235 -0.64 -18.06 3.70
C ASP A 235 -0.03 -19.10 2.73
#